data_AF-K1UGF9-F1
#
_entry.id   AF-K1UGF9-F1
#
_cell.length_a   1.000
_cell.length_b   1.000
_cell.length_c   1.000
_cell.angle_alpha   90.00
_cell.angle_beta   90.00
_cell.angle_gamma   90.00
#
_symmetry.space_group_name_H-M   'P 1'
#
loop_
_entity.id
_entity.type
_entity.pdbx_description
1 polymer ?
#
loop_
_entity_poly.entity_id
_entity_poly.type
_entity_poly.pdbx_seq_one_letter_code
_entity_poly.pdbx_strand_id
1 'polypeptide(L)'
;MKVLAQGHFDSRLDLPEDDSEVGIMVQAVHFMNDNFTKMITEISEILGQMGQGNYRVEPTEEYVGDFVQIKDSMVKIIADMKKTLSTIQVSAQEIDGGSEQLAQAATDLAEGCTAQASKISEASQMIDAMAKSIEEKARVAQETADISKQSAQTVADGNAKMQELKVAIG
;
A
#
# COMPACT_ATOMS: atom_id res chain seq x y z
N MET A 1 -56.46 7.14 -25.62
CA MET A 1 -55.63 8.37 -25.64
C MET A 1 -55.26 8.93 -24.25
N LYS A 2 -56.20 9.25 -23.34
CA LYS A 2 -55.83 9.80 -22.01
C LYS A 2 -54.90 8.88 -21.18
N VAL A 3 -55.11 7.56 -21.27
CA VAL A 3 -54.33 6.55 -20.53
C VAL A 3 -52.89 6.44 -21.07
N LEU A 4 -52.73 6.44 -22.40
CA LEU A 4 -51.41 6.47 -23.07
C LEU A 4 -50.62 7.74 -22.73
N ALA A 5 -51.28 8.90 -22.67
CA ALA A 5 -50.65 10.16 -22.30
C ALA A 5 -50.14 10.19 -20.84
N GLN A 6 -50.57 9.24 -20.00
CA GLN A 6 -50.10 9.07 -18.63
C GLN A 6 -48.96 8.04 -18.50
N GLY A 7 -48.47 7.49 -19.61
CA GLY A 7 -47.38 6.50 -19.62
C GLY A 7 -47.83 5.05 -19.43
N HIS A 8 -49.13 4.77 -19.47
CA HIS A 8 -49.67 3.40 -19.38
C HIS A 8 -49.74 2.78 -20.79
N PHE A 9 -48.59 2.31 -21.29
CA PHE A 9 -48.47 1.75 -22.64
C PHE A 9 -49.07 0.34 -22.80
N ASP A 10 -49.37 -0.34 -21.70
CA ASP A 10 -50.05 -1.65 -21.67
C ASP A 10 -51.55 -1.56 -22.06
N SER A 11 -52.10 -0.35 -22.18
CA SER A 11 -53.50 -0.17 -22.59
C SER A 11 -53.67 -0.34 -24.11
N ARG A 12 -54.44 -1.35 -24.53
CA ARG A 12 -54.88 -1.51 -25.93
C ARG A 12 -56.04 -0.60 -26.27
N LEU A 13 -56.07 -0.12 -27.51
CA LEU A 13 -57.23 0.57 -28.09
C LEU A 13 -58.23 -0.48 -28.56
N ASP A 14 -59.45 -0.45 -28.03
CA ASP A 14 -60.54 -1.33 -28.44
C ASP A 14 -61.21 -0.77 -29.71
N LEU A 15 -60.47 -0.80 -30.82
CA LEU A 15 -60.88 -0.34 -32.14
C LEU A 15 -60.42 -1.35 -33.21
N PRO A 16 -61.19 -1.55 -34.30
CA PRO A 16 -60.82 -2.50 -35.35
C PRO A 16 -59.55 -2.07 -36.08
N GLU A 17 -58.64 -3.03 -36.26
CA GLU A 17 -57.46 -2.91 -37.12
C GLU A 17 -57.84 -3.33 -38.55
N ASP A 18 -58.45 -2.42 -39.30
CA ASP A 18 -58.81 -2.62 -40.71
C ASP A 18 -57.95 -1.75 -41.65
N ASP A 19 -58.23 -1.82 -42.96
CA ASP A 19 -57.51 -1.06 -44.00
C ASP A 19 -57.94 0.42 -44.10
N SER A 20 -58.80 0.91 -43.19
CA SER A 20 -59.13 2.33 -43.13
C SER A 20 -57.97 3.14 -42.55
N GLU A 21 -57.96 4.46 -42.78
CA GLU A 21 -56.94 5.32 -42.16
C GLU A 21 -56.96 5.23 -40.62
N VAL A 22 -58.13 4.96 -40.04
CA VAL A 22 -58.29 4.77 -38.59
C VAL A 22 -57.69 3.41 -38.17
N GLY A 23 -57.94 2.35 -38.92
CA GLY A 23 -57.39 1.02 -38.64
C GLY A 23 -55.86 0.98 -38.73
N ILE A 24 -55.27 1.63 -39.74
CA ILE A 24 -53.82 1.80 -39.88
C ILE A 24 -53.23 2.62 -38.71
N MET A 25 -53.92 3.68 -38.28
CA MET A 25 -53.49 4.46 -37.11
C MET A 25 -53.52 3.62 -35.83
N VAL A 26 -54.53 2.79 -35.62
CA VAL A 26 -54.62 1.88 -34.46
C VAL A 26 -53.46 0.88 -34.46
N GLN A 27 -53.16 0.27 -35.61
CA GLN A 27 -52.01 -0.64 -35.75
C GLN A 27 -50.68 0.05 -35.41
N ALA A 28 -50.47 1.27 -35.90
CA ALA A 28 -49.26 2.05 -35.62
C ALA A 28 -49.12 2.39 -34.12
N VAL A 29 -50.23 2.73 -33.45
CA VAL A 29 -50.23 3.00 -32.01
C VAL A 29 -49.94 1.73 -31.19
N HIS A 30 -50.51 0.59 -31.57
CA HIS A 30 -50.20 -0.69 -30.91
C HIS A 30 -48.72 -1.05 -31.07
N PHE A 31 -48.16 -0.94 -32.28
CA PHE A 31 -46.74 -1.19 -32.52
C PHE A 31 -45.83 -0.25 -31.70
N MET A 32 -46.20 1.04 -31.61
CA MET A 32 -45.45 2.00 -30.78
C MET A 32 -45.50 1.64 -29.29
N ASN A 33 -46.67 1.28 -28.77
CA ASN A 33 -46.84 0.86 -27.37
C ASN A 33 -46.03 -0.39 -27.02
N ASP A 34 -46.04 -1.40 -27.90
CA ASP A 34 -45.30 -2.63 -27.70
C ASP A 34 -43.78 -2.34 -27.62
N ASN A 35 -43.26 -1.51 -28.52
CA ASN A 35 -41.86 -1.10 -28.51
C ASN A 35 -41.49 -0.28 -27.27
N PHE A 36 -42.33 0.68 -26.87
CA PHE A 36 -42.09 1.46 -25.64
C PHE A 36 -42.08 0.58 -24.40
N THR A 37 -43.04 -0.34 -24.30
CA THR A 37 -43.12 -1.26 -23.15
C THR A 37 -41.87 -2.12 -23.03
N LYS A 38 -41.40 -2.69 -24.15
CA LYS A 38 -40.15 -3.49 -24.17
C LYS A 38 -38.94 -2.66 -23.77
N MET A 39 -38.72 -1.50 -24.41
CA MET A 39 -37.57 -0.64 -24.12
C MET A 39 -37.57 -0.14 -22.67
N ILE A 40 -38.71 0.34 -22.16
CA ILE A 40 -38.81 0.84 -20.77
C ILE A 40 -38.58 -0.27 -19.76
N THR A 41 -39.09 -1.48 -20.03
CA THR A 41 -38.86 -2.65 -19.17
C THR A 41 -37.39 -3.00 -19.12
N GLU A 42 -36.72 -3.13 -20.27
CA GLU A 42 -35.29 -3.44 -20.32
C GLU A 42 -34.42 -2.35 -19.67
N ILE A 43 -34.73 -1.07 -19.93
CA ILE A 43 -34.03 0.06 -19.27
C ILE A 43 -34.14 -0.08 -17.74
N SER A 44 -35.35 -0.35 -17.24
CA SER A 44 -35.61 -0.48 -15.80
C SER A 44 -34.85 -1.67 -15.20
N GLU A 45 -34.82 -2.81 -15.91
CA GLU A 45 -34.08 -4.00 -15.49
C GLU A 45 -32.57 -3.74 -15.45
N ILE A 46 -31.99 -3.18 -16.53
CA ILE A 46 -30.56 -2.89 -16.61
C ILE A 46 -30.15 -1.86 -15.56
N LEU A 47 -30.90 -0.77 -15.39
CA LEU A 47 -30.61 0.22 -14.35
C LEU A 47 -30.77 -0.38 -12.95
N GLY A 48 -31.73 -1.28 -12.75
CA GLY A 48 -31.87 -2.04 -11.51
C GLY A 48 -30.64 -2.92 -11.21
N GLN A 49 -30.11 -3.60 -12.22
CA GLN A 49 -28.87 -4.40 -12.11
C GLN A 49 -27.65 -3.52 -11.81
N MET A 50 -27.53 -2.38 -12.50
CA MET A 50 -26.47 -1.39 -12.25
C MET A 50 -26.56 -0.83 -10.82
N GLY A 51 -27.76 -0.57 -10.30
CA GLY A 51 -27.99 -0.14 -8.92
C GLY A 51 -27.56 -1.18 -7.88
N GLN A 52 -27.54 -2.47 -8.25
CA GLN A 52 -27.01 -3.56 -7.42
C GLN A 52 -25.50 -3.80 -7.65
N GLY A 53 -24.85 -2.97 -8.47
CA GLY A 53 -23.44 -3.09 -8.80
C GLY A 53 -23.12 -4.11 -9.89
N ASN A 54 -24.14 -4.70 -10.53
CA ASN A 54 -23.94 -5.62 -11.65
C ASN A 54 -23.87 -4.85 -12.98
N TYR A 55 -22.64 -4.66 -13.47
CA TYR A 55 -22.39 -4.06 -14.78
C TYR A 55 -22.17 -5.09 -15.90
N ARG A 56 -22.35 -6.38 -15.65
CA ARG A 56 -22.25 -7.45 -16.68
C ARG A 56 -23.56 -7.64 -17.46
N VAL A 57 -24.26 -6.54 -17.71
CA VAL A 57 -25.53 -6.49 -18.43
C VAL A 57 -25.34 -5.70 -19.73
N GLU A 58 -26.13 -6.03 -20.74
CA GLU A 58 -26.09 -5.38 -22.07
C GLU A 58 -27.51 -5.27 -22.62
N PRO A 59 -27.90 -4.13 -23.23
CA PRO A 59 -29.21 -3.99 -23.87
C PRO A 59 -29.33 -4.88 -25.12
N THR A 60 -30.34 -5.74 -25.12
CA THR A 60 -30.67 -6.71 -26.17
C THR A 60 -31.82 -6.28 -27.06
N GLU A 61 -32.73 -5.44 -26.56
CA GLU A 61 -33.86 -4.93 -27.34
C GLU A 61 -33.39 -4.01 -28.48
N GLU A 62 -34.27 -3.86 -29.46
CA GLU A 62 -34.09 -2.95 -30.59
C GLU A 62 -34.60 -1.55 -30.21
N TYR A 63 -33.68 -0.59 -30.14
CA TYR A 63 -33.99 0.80 -29.83
C TYR A 63 -34.12 1.55 -31.15
N VAL A 64 -35.21 2.29 -31.32
CA VAL A 64 -35.51 3.00 -32.57
C VAL A 64 -35.64 4.51 -32.33
N GLY A 65 -35.23 5.30 -33.32
CA GLY A 65 -35.29 6.75 -33.25
C GLY A 65 -34.46 7.31 -32.09
N ASP A 66 -35.05 8.22 -31.31
CA ASP A 66 -34.36 8.92 -30.23
C ASP A 66 -33.93 8.01 -29.06
N PHE A 67 -34.53 6.82 -28.94
CA PHE A 67 -34.17 5.83 -27.90
C PHE A 67 -32.79 5.22 -28.13
N VAL A 68 -32.25 5.26 -29.36
CA VAL A 68 -30.89 4.78 -29.66
C VAL A 68 -29.85 5.53 -28.81
N GLN A 69 -30.04 6.83 -28.59
CA GLN A 69 -29.12 7.64 -27.77
C GLN A 69 -29.11 7.19 -26.30
N ILE A 70 -30.25 6.72 -25.79
CA ILE A 70 -30.36 6.17 -24.43
C ILE A 70 -29.59 4.86 -24.34
N LYS A 71 -29.77 3.95 -25.32
CA LYS A 71 -29.01 2.70 -25.40
C LYS A 71 -27.50 2.96 -25.42
N ASP A 72 -27.04 3.85 -26.29
CA ASP A 72 -25.62 4.19 -26.43
C ASP A 72 -25.05 4.78 -25.13
N SER A 73 -25.82 5.64 -24.47
CA SER A 73 -25.43 6.23 -23.18
C SER A 73 -25.33 5.17 -22.09
N MET A 74 -26.29 4.25 -22.02
CA MET A 74 -26.26 3.14 -21.06
C MET A 74 -25.06 2.21 -21.29
N VAL A 75 -24.82 1.82 -22.55
CA VAL A 75 -23.66 0.99 -22.91
C VAL A 75 -22.36 1.68 -22.52
N LYS A 76 -22.25 2.98 -22.77
CA LYS A 76 -21.08 3.77 -22.37
C LYS A 76 -20.88 3.80 -20.86
N ILE A 77 -21.94 4.06 -20.09
CA ILE A 77 -21.86 4.05 -18.61
C ILE A 77 -21.43 2.68 -18.10
N ILE A 78 -21.99 1.60 -18.65
CA ILE A 78 -21.62 0.23 -18.30
C ILE A 78 -20.12 -0.02 -18.56
N ALA A 79 -19.63 0.39 -19.73
CA ALA A 79 -18.21 0.24 -20.09
C ALA A 79 -17.28 1.07 -19.19
N ASP A 80 -17.61 2.34 -18.94
CA ASP A 80 -16.81 3.24 -18.12
C ASP A 80 -16.77 2.78 -16.65
N MET A 81 -17.89 2.28 -16.12
CA MET A 81 -17.96 1.72 -14.77
C MET A 81 -17.18 0.41 -14.65
N LYS A 82 -17.31 -0.51 -15.63
CA LYS A 82 -16.49 -1.72 -15.71
C LYS A 82 -14.99 -1.39 -15.67
N LYS A 83 -14.56 -0.41 -16.47
CA LYS A 83 -13.18 0.06 -16.51
C LYS A 83 -12.74 0.63 -15.17
N THR A 84 -13.56 1.48 -14.56
CA THR A 84 -13.27 2.09 -13.26
C THR A 84 -13.10 1.04 -12.16
N LEU A 85 -14.01 0.08 -12.07
CA LEU A 85 -13.93 -1.02 -11.12
C LEU A 85 -12.70 -1.91 -11.35
N SER A 86 -12.37 -2.20 -12.62
CA SER A 86 -11.16 -2.94 -12.96
C SER A 86 -9.89 -2.20 -12.52
N THR A 87 -9.82 -0.89 -12.73
CA THR A 87 -8.68 -0.07 -12.28
C THR A 87 -8.56 -0.10 -10.77
N ILE A 88 -9.67 0.06 -10.04
CA ILE A 88 -9.68 -0.02 -8.56
C ILE A 88 -9.17 -1.38 -8.09
N GLN A 89 -9.61 -2.47 -8.74
CA GLN A 89 -9.16 -3.82 -8.40
C GLN A 89 -7.65 -3.99 -8.59
N VAL A 90 -7.10 -3.52 -9.72
CA VAL A 90 -5.66 -3.57 -9.98
C VAL A 90 -4.89 -2.76 -8.96
N SER A 91 -5.30 -1.51 -8.68
CA SER A 91 -4.64 -0.68 -7.67
C SER A 91 -4.70 -1.29 -6.27
N ALA A 92 -5.81 -1.95 -5.91
CA ALA A 92 -5.91 -2.66 -4.64
C ALA A 92 -4.92 -3.83 -4.55
N GLN A 93 -4.74 -4.59 -5.64
CA GLN A 93 -3.74 -5.67 -5.71
C GLN A 93 -2.31 -5.14 -5.61
N GLU A 94 -2.01 -4.00 -6.24
CA GLU A 94 -0.70 -3.35 -6.13
C GLU A 94 -0.43 -2.87 -4.70
N ILE A 95 -1.43 -2.31 -4.02
CA ILE A 95 -1.32 -1.88 -2.61
C ILE A 95 -1.09 -3.09 -1.69
N ASP A 96 -1.80 -4.19 -1.91
CA ASP A 96 -1.66 -5.41 -1.13
C ASP A 96 -0.25 -5.99 -1.26
N GLY A 97 0.23 -6.17 -2.50
CA GLY A 97 1.59 -6.63 -2.76
C GLY A 97 2.67 -5.66 -2.24
N GLY A 98 2.45 -4.35 -2.36
CA GLY A 98 3.37 -3.33 -1.82
C GLY A 98 3.42 -3.35 -0.29
N SER A 99 2.29 -3.64 0.36
CA SER A 99 2.19 -3.73 1.82
C SER A 99 2.87 -5.00 2.35
N GLU A 100 2.78 -6.13 1.63
CA GLU A 100 3.52 -7.35 1.95
C GLU A 100 5.04 -7.14 1.85
N GLN A 101 5.51 -6.48 0.77
CA GLN A 101 6.93 -6.11 0.63
C GLN A 101 7.39 -5.16 1.74
N LEU A 102 6.57 -4.18 2.11
CA LEU A 102 6.89 -3.26 3.20
C LEU A 102 6.98 -3.98 4.55
N ALA A 103 6.08 -4.93 4.81
CA ALA A 103 6.11 -5.74 6.03
C ALA A 103 7.38 -6.60 6.11
N GLN A 104 7.79 -7.20 4.99
CA GLN A 104 9.06 -7.93 4.91
C GLN A 104 10.25 -7.01 5.16
N ALA A 105 10.32 -5.85 4.49
CA ALA A 105 11.39 -4.88 4.69
C ALA A 105 11.48 -4.36 6.12
N ALA A 106 10.33 -4.15 6.79
CA ALA A 106 10.28 -3.76 8.19
C ALA A 106 10.81 -4.87 9.12
N THR A 107 10.54 -6.13 8.80
CA THR A 107 11.06 -7.30 9.53
C THR A 107 12.58 -7.41 9.37
N ASP A 108 13.08 -7.34 8.13
CA ASP A 108 14.51 -7.38 7.84
C ASP A 108 15.25 -6.21 8.52
N LEU A 109 14.63 -5.02 8.53
CA LEU A 109 15.17 -3.86 9.24
C LEU A 109 15.21 -4.07 10.76
N ALA A 110 14.17 -4.65 11.35
CA ALA A 110 14.12 -4.95 12.79
C ALA A 110 15.19 -5.98 13.18
N GLU A 111 15.39 -7.01 12.36
CA GLU A 111 16.47 -7.99 12.55
C GLU A 111 17.84 -7.33 12.43
N GLY A 112 18.04 -6.49 11.41
CA GLY A 112 19.27 -5.72 11.21
C GLY A 112 19.57 -4.78 12.39
N CYS A 113 18.57 -4.06 12.89
CA CYS A 113 18.68 -3.21 14.08
C CYS A 113 19.05 -4.03 15.32
N THR A 114 18.47 -5.22 15.50
CA THR A 114 18.78 -6.12 16.62
C THR A 114 20.24 -6.58 16.53
N ALA A 115 20.69 -7.02 15.36
CA ALA A 115 22.08 -7.40 15.13
C ALA A 115 23.04 -6.23 15.37
N GLN A 116 22.67 -5.01 14.94
CA GLN A 116 23.47 -3.81 15.18
C GLN A 116 23.55 -3.46 16.67
N ALA A 117 22.46 -3.58 17.42
CA ALA A 117 22.45 -3.37 18.86
C ALA A 117 23.40 -4.34 19.58
N SER A 118 23.43 -5.62 19.17
CA SER A 118 24.41 -6.59 19.69
C SER A 118 25.84 -6.17 19.39
N LYS A 119 26.13 -5.69 18.17
CA LYS A 119 27.47 -5.20 17.79
C LYS A 119 27.90 -3.97 18.61
N ILE A 120 26.97 -3.08 18.91
CA ILE A 120 27.23 -1.92 19.79
C ILE A 120 27.52 -2.39 21.22
N SER A 121 26.81 -3.40 21.71
CA SER A 121 27.09 -4.00 23.03
C SER A 121 28.49 -4.62 23.09
N GLU A 122 28.87 -5.42 22.10
CA GLU A 122 30.22 -5.98 21.97
C GLU A 122 31.29 -4.89 21.92
N ALA A 123 31.07 -3.84 21.12
CA ALA A 123 31.98 -2.70 21.04
C ALA A 123 32.15 -1.99 22.39
N SER A 124 31.06 -1.81 23.13
CA SER A 124 31.09 -1.17 24.45
C SER A 124 31.88 -2.01 25.47
N GLN A 125 31.72 -3.34 25.44
CA GLN A 125 32.51 -4.25 26.28
C GLN A 125 34.00 -4.20 25.92
N MET A 126 34.34 -4.13 24.64
CA MET A 126 35.72 -3.98 24.20
C MET A 126 36.33 -2.65 24.67
N ILE A 127 35.56 -1.56 24.66
CA ILE A 127 35.99 -0.27 25.17
C ILE A 127 36.26 -0.33 26.68
N ASP A 128 35.39 -0.97 27.47
CA ASP A 128 35.59 -1.15 28.92
C ASP A 128 36.84 -1.99 29.22
N ALA A 129 37.03 -3.09 28.50
CA ALA A 129 38.22 -3.93 28.62
C ALA A 129 39.50 -3.16 28.26
N MET A 130 39.45 -2.32 27.21
CA MET A 130 40.57 -1.49 26.80
C MET A 130 40.88 -0.42 27.85
N ALA A 131 39.87 0.22 28.44
CA ALA A 131 40.05 1.19 29.52
C ALA A 131 40.75 0.56 30.74
N LYS A 132 40.29 -0.62 31.19
CA LYS A 132 40.94 -1.39 32.26
C LYS A 132 42.39 -1.75 31.93
N SER A 133 42.64 -2.15 30.68
CA SER A 133 44.01 -2.46 30.23
C SER A 133 44.91 -1.24 30.28
N ILE A 134 44.42 -0.07 29.86
CA ILE A 134 45.16 1.20 29.93
C ILE A 134 45.47 1.57 31.38
N GLU A 135 44.49 1.45 32.29
CA GLU A 135 44.68 1.73 33.71
C GLU A 135 45.74 0.81 34.34
N GLU A 136 45.69 -0.49 34.05
CA GLU A 136 46.70 -1.44 34.53
C GLU A 136 48.09 -1.13 33.95
N LYS A 137 48.18 -0.78 32.66
CA LYS A 137 49.46 -0.40 32.03
C LYS A 137 50.02 0.89 32.64
N ALA A 138 49.18 1.87 32.97
CA ALA A 138 49.60 3.08 33.66
C ALA A 138 50.11 2.78 35.08
N ARG A 139 49.43 1.91 35.83
CA ARG A 139 49.87 1.45 37.16
C ARG A 139 51.22 0.76 37.11
N VAL A 140 51.40 -0.20 36.21
CA VAL A 140 52.66 -0.92 36.03
C VAL A 140 53.80 0.03 35.62
N ALA A 141 53.53 1.00 34.76
CA ALA A 141 54.52 2.02 34.39
C ALA A 141 54.94 2.87 35.59
N GLN A 142 53.99 3.25 36.46
CA GLN A 142 54.27 3.99 37.69
C GLN A 142 55.11 3.16 38.67
N GLU A 143 54.73 1.92 38.94
CA GLU A 143 55.52 1.00 39.80
C GLU A 143 56.95 0.82 39.26
N THR A 144 57.10 0.68 37.93
CA THR A 144 58.41 0.56 37.27
C THR A 144 59.25 1.83 37.46
N ALA A 145 58.64 3.02 37.37
CA ALA A 145 59.31 4.28 37.61
C ALA A 145 59.79 4.40 39.06
N ASP A 146 58.97 3.98 40.03
CA ASP A 146 59.33 3.99 41.45
C ASP A 146 60.47 3.03 41.77
N ILE A 147 60.44 1.81 41.24
CA ILE A 147 61.53 0.82 41.37
C ILE A 147 62.83 1.35 40.74
N SER A 148 62.73 1.99 39.58
CA SER A 148 63.89 2.59 38.90
C SER A 148 64.51 3.71 39.73
N LYS A 149 63.68 4.56 40.36
CA LYS A 149 64.12 5.61 41.27
C LYS A 149 64.82 5.03 42.51
N GLN A 150 64.25 3.99 43.11
CA GLN A 150 64.84 3.32 44.27
C GLN A 150 66.18 2.66 43.92
N SER A 151 66.27 2.01 42.75
CA SER A 151 67.52 1.42 42.26
C SER A 151 68.61 2.47 42.03
N ALA A 152 68.25 3.61 41.44
CA ALA A 152 69.18 4.74 41.26
C ALA A 152 69.71 5.26 42.61
N GLN A 153 68.84 5.35 43.62
CA GLN A 153 69.23 5.72 44.98
C GLN A 153 70.22 4.71 45.59
N THR A 154 69.92 3.41 45.51
CA THR A 154 70.81 2.36 46.03
C THR A 154 72.18 2.37 45.34
N VAL A 155 72.23 2.59 44.03
CA VAL A 155 73.48 2.73 43.29
C VAL A 155 74.26 3.97 43.77
N ALA A 156 73.58 5.09 44.00
CA ALA A 156 74.21 6.31 44.53
C ALA A 156 74.80 6.10 45.94
N ASP A 157 74.03 5.47 46.83
CA ASP A 157 74.47 5.15 48.20
C ASP A 157 75.66 4.17 48.19
N GLY A 158 75.60 3.13 47.34
CA GLY A 158 76.70 2.18 47.15
C GLY A 158 77.97 2.85 46.63
N ASN A 159 77.83 3.76 45.66
CA ASN A 159 78.95 4.54 45.15
C ASN A 159 79.56 5.44 46.25
N ALA A 160 78.75 6.09 47.08
CA ALA A 160 79.22 6.89 48.21
C ALA A 160 80.03 6.05 49.21
N LYS A 161 79.55 4.85 49.56
CA LYS A 161 80.27 3.91 50.43
C LYS A 161 81.60 3.45 49.82
N MET A 162 81.65 3.26 48.51
CA MET A 162 82.89 2.90 47.81
C MET A 162 83.92 4.04 47.85
N GLN A 163 83.47 5.30 47.79
CA GLN A 163 84.35 6.46 48.00
C GLN A 163 84.86 6.55 49.44
N GLU A 164 84.01 6.32 50.44
CA GLU A 164 84.43 6.26 51.85
C GLU A 164 85.53 5.20 52.07
N LEU A 165 85.35 3.99 51.54
CA LEU A 165 86.35 2.92 51.61
C LEU A 165 87.66 3.30 50.91
N LYS A 166 87.58 3.96 49.74
CA LYS A 166 88.75 4.44 49.02
C LYS A 166 89.55 5.46 49.83
N VAL A 167 88.86 6.35 50.55
CA VAL A 167 89.50 7.33 51.45
C VAL A 167 90.08 6.66 52.70
N ALA A 168 89.46 5.61 53.22
CA ALA A 168 89.93 4.91 54.42
C ALA A 168 91.13 3.98 54.19
N ILE A 169 91.32 3.49 52.95
CA ILE A 169 92.41 2.57 52.56
C ILE A 169 93.63 3.33 52.01
N GLY A 170 93.45 4.57 51.53
CA GLY A 170 94.52 5.46 51.08
C GLY A 170 95.07 6.31 52.22
#